data_AF-A0A8K0J075-F1
#
_entry.id   AF-A0A8K0J075-F1
#
_cell.length_a   1.000
_cell.length_b   1.000
_cell.length_c   1.000
_cell.angle_alpha   90.00
_cell.angle_beta   90.00
_cell.angle_gamma   90.00
#
_symmetry.space_group_name_H-M   'P 1'
#
loop_
_entity.id
_entity.type
_entity.pdbx_description
1 polymer ?
#
loop_
_entity_poly.entity_id
_entity_poly.type
_entity_poly.pdbx_seq_one_letter_code
_entity_poly.pdbx_strand_id
1 'polypeptide(L)'
;MASPDLDPLLLLRKAIASSQPFVPSSSADAGAVHDCPLAQATHLQFSSQGIGLAIDAPTRFISNDRPVDLRSIYFAWLNRELAIPEYNASATTLNDQLAAAGSAGRVQNLGFIERLDLITWLEGASEESEYIKPLVGDSHAAGAGAVAASKPGAASAAGQARSGKGLLDPRLASVYDGERKMGDRNTVLRGVKPT
;
A
#
# COMPACT_ATOMS: atom_id res chain seq x y z
N MET A 1 4.42 -7.07 17.92
CA MET A 1 5.16 -5.95 17.30
C MET A 1 6.00 -6.56 16.19
N ALA A 2 5.52 -6.55 14.93
CA ALA A 2 6.33 -7.00 13.81
C ALA A 2 7.37 -5.90 13.53
N SER A 3 8.65 -6.24 13.61
CA SER A 3 9.73 -5.35 13.17
C SER A 3 9.49 -4.97 11.70
N PRO A 4 9.76 -3.73 11.27
CA PRO A 4 9.53 -3.31 9.87
C PRO A 4 10.32 -4.16 8.86
N ASP A 5 11.46 -4.72 9.27
CA ASP A 5 12.27 -5.66 8.47
C ASP A 5 11.61 -7.04 8.27
N LEU A 6 10.57 -7.36 9.05
CA LEU A 6 9.84 -8.63 8.99
C LEU A 6 8.38 -8.45 8.55
N ASP A 7 8.04 -7.34 7.89
CA ASP A 7 6.71 -7.12 7.35
C ASP A 7 6.45 -8.09 6.18
N PRO A 8 5.44 -8.98 6.27
CA PRO A 8 5.15 -9.96 5.23
C PRO A 8 4.90 -9.34 3.85
N LEU A 9 4.28 -8.15 3.78
CA LEU A 9 4.01 -7.51 2.50
C LEU A 9 5.28 -6.94 1.86
N LEU A 10 6.16 -6.34 2.65
CA LEU A 10 7.43 -5.80 2.15
C LEU A 10 8.37 -6.91 1.71
N LEU A 11 8.42 -8.03 2.45
CA LEU A 11 9.21 -9.19 2.05
C LEU A 11 8.70 -9.80 0.74
N LEU A 12 7.37 -9.93 0.59
CA LEU A 12 6.75 -10.40 -0.64
C LEU A 12 7.06 -9.46 -1.82
N ARG A 13 6.88 -8.15 -1.64
CA ARG A 13 7.21 -7.15 -2.67
C ARG A 13 8.68 -7.19 -3.07
N LYS A 14 9.60 -7.27 -2.11
CA LYS A 14 11.04 -7.41 -2.39
C LYS A 14 11.33 -8.69 -3.17
N ALA A 15 10.72 -9.82 -2.81
CA ALA A 15 10.90 -11.09 -3.51
C ALA A 15 10.38 -11.03 -4.95
N ILE A 16 9.21 -10.43 -5.18
CA ILE A 16 8.64 -10.21 -6.50
C ILE A 16 9.55 -9.32 -7.35
N ALA A 17 9.96 -8.16 -6.82
CA ALA A 17 10.81 -7.21 -7.53
C ALA A 17 12.18 -7.79 -7.91
N SER A 18 12.71 -8.71 -7.09
CA SER A 18 13.97 -9.40 -7.35
C SER A 18 13.82 -10.71 -8.13
N SER A 19 12.60 -11.05 -8.58
CA SER A 19 12.28 -12.33 -9.23
C SER A 19 12.76 -13.56 -8.44
N GLN A 20 12.76 -13.48 -7.11
CA GLN A 20 13.22 -14.56 -6.24
C GLN A 20 12.09 -15.57 -6.00
N PRO A 21 12.41 -16.86 -5.89
CA PRO A 21 11.40 -17.87 -5.61
C PRO A 21 10.94 -17.78 -4.15
N PHE A 22 9.62 -17.81 -3.96
CA PHE A 22 8.98 -17.95 -2.66
C PHE A 22 7.95 -19.08 -2.75
N VAL A 23 8.07 -20.07 -1.86
CA VAL A 23 7.37 -21.36 -1.98
C VAL A 23 6.60 -21.67 -0.69
N PRO A 24 5.35 -22.17 -0.77
CA PRO A 24 4.62 -22.65 0.39
C PRO A 24 5.24 -23.93 0.96
N SER A 25 5.46 -23.97 2.27
CA SER A 25 6.08 -25.09 2.98
C SER A 25 5.25 -25.52 4.20
N SER A 26 5.35 -26.79 4.56
CA SER A 26 4.75 -27.35 5.77
C SER A 26 5.63 -27.15 7.03
N SER A 27 6.85 -26.64 6.87
CA SER A 27 7.83 -26.44 7.95
C SER A 27 8.37 -25.00 7.99
N ALA A 28 8.69 -24.55 9.21
CA ALA A 28 9.34 -23.27 9.47
C ALA A 28 10.83 -23.26 9.11
N ASP A 29 11.44 -24.44 8.87
CA ASP A 29 12.87 -24.56 8.59
C ASP A 29 13.21 -24.18 7.15
N ALA A 30 13.98 -23.10 6.98
CA ALA A 30 14.39 -22.55 5.68
C ALA A 30 15.38 -23.45 4.91
N GLY A 31 15.93 -24.48 5.55
CA GLY A 31 16.81 -25.47 4.92
C GLY A 31 16.06 -26.61 4.19
N ALA A 32 14.77 -26.79 4.45
CA ALA A 32 13.99 -27.90 3.92
C ALA A 32 13.05 -27.43 2.81
N VAL A 33 13.45 -27.64 1.55
CA VAL A 33 12.60 -27.38 0.38
C VAL A 33 11.47 -28.41 0.35
N HIS A 34 10.35 -28.04 0.96
CA HIS A 34 9.09 -28.78 0.86
C HIS A 34 8.09 -27.93 0.11
N ASP A 35 8.08 -28.02 -1.22
CA ASP A 35 6.96 -27.50 -2.00
C ASP A 35 5.73 -28.32 -1.65
N CYS A 36 4.73 -27.68 -1.06
CA CYS A 36 3.47 -28.32 -0.70
C CYS A 36 2.30 -27.46 -1.20
N PRO A 37 1.16 -28.10 -1.53
CA PRO A 37 -0.01 -27.36 -1.97
C PRO A 37 -0.44 -26.36 -0.89
N LEU A 38 -0.97 -25.20 -1.31
CA LEU A 38 -1.34 -24.10 -0.40
C LEU A 38 -2.32 -24.53 0.71
N ALA A 39 -3.12 -25.58 0.48
CA ALA A 39 -4.02 -26.16 1.47
C ALA A 39 -3.30 -26.84 2.65
N GLN A 40 -2.07 -27.31 2.47
CA GLN A 40 -1.25 -27.99 3.49
C GLN A 40 -0.11 -27.11 4.01
N ALA A 41 0.15 -25.97 3.35
CA ALA A 41 1.19 -25.05 3.73
C ALA A 41 0.88 -24.37 5.07
N THR A 42 1.89 -24.32 5.94
CA THR A 42 1.88 -23.61 7.22
C THR A 42 2.74 -22.35 7.16
N HIS A 43 3.78 -22.35 6.31
CA HIS A 43 4.71 -21.25 6.14
C HIS A 43 4.91 -20.91 4.66
N LEU A 44 5.29 -19.67 4.39
CA LEU A 44 5.81 -19.22 3.11
C LEU A 44 7.31 -18.99 3.25
N GLN A 45 8.12 -19.71 2.48
CA GLN A 45 9.58 -19.63 2.56
C GLN A 45 10.13 -18.70 1.48
N PHE A 46 11.01 -17.79 1.90
CA PHE A 46 11.79 -16.91 1.05
C PHE A 46 13.24 -17.41 1.01
N SER A 47 13.57 -18.23 0.01
CA SER A 47 14.87 -18.91 -0.09
C SER A 47 16.06 -17.93 -0.13
N SER A 48 15.87 -16.77 -0.75
CA SER A 48 16.90 -15.72 -0.86
C SER A 48 17.27 -15.07 0.48
N GLN A 49 16.35 -15.08 1.45
CA GLN A 49 16.54 -14.47 2.76
C GLN A 49 16.72 -15.51 3.88
N GLY A 50 16.43 -16.78 3.60
CA GLY A 50 16.40 -17.83 4.62
C GLY A 50 15.31 -17.59 5.68
N ILE A 51 14.21 -16.93 5.30
CA ILE A 51 13.12 -16.55 6.22
C ILE A 51 11.86 -17.36 5.87
N GLY A 52 11.23 -17.95 6.88
CA GLY A 52 9.89 -18.55 6.78
C GLY A 52 8.88 -17.68 7.53
N LEU A 53 7.81 -17.27 6.85
CA LEU A 53 6.69 -16.54 7.47
C LEU A 53 5.49 -17.46 7.65
N ALA A 54 4.80 -17.35 8.78
CA ALA A 54 3.55 -18.07 8.99
C ALA A 54 2.51 -17.62 7.96
N ILE A 55 1.87 -18.56 7.29
CA ILE A 55 0.99 -18.26 6.14
C ILE A 55 -0.35 -17.66 6.57
N ASP A 56 -0.75 -17.88 7.80
CA ASP A 56 -1.92 -17.32 8.47
C ASP A 56 -1.62 -15.97 9.16
N ALA A 57 -0.37 -15.46 9.04
CA ALA A 57 0.00 -14.19 9.62
C ALA A 57 -0.85 -13.05 9.02
N PRO A 58 -1.46 -12.19 9.86
CA PRO A 58 -2.22 -11.04 9.40
C PRO A 58 -1.28 -10.02 8.75
N THR A 59 -1.68 -9.49 7.60
CA THR A 59 -0.94 -8.45 6.90
C THR A 59 -1.53 -7.07 7.18
N ARG A 60 -0.85 -6.03 6.68
CA ARG A 60 -1.32 -4.63 6.77
C ARG A 60 -2.38 -4.29 5.72
N PHE A 61 -2.63 -5.19 4.77
CA PHE A 61 -3.66 -5.03 3.76
C PHE A 61 -5.03 -5.27 4.40
N ILE A 62 -5.92 -4.30 4.30
CA ILE A 62 -7.24 -4.32 4.92
C ILE A 62 -8.29 -4.48 3.84
N SER A 63 -9.13 -5.52 3.96
CA SER A 63 -10.33 -5.69 3.15
C SER A 63 -11.53 -5.81 4.08
N ASN A 64 -12.59 -5.05 3.81
CA ASN A 64 -13.80 -5.01 4.64
C ASN A 64 -13.49 -4.80 6.15
N ASP A 65 -12.64 -3.84 6.47
CA ASP A 65 -12.17 -3.51 7.84
C ASP A 65 -11.39 -4.62 8.56
N ARG A 66 -11.06 -5.72 7.88
CA ARG A 66 -10.30 -6.84 8.45
C ARG A 66 -8.93 -6.98 7.79
N PRO A 67 -7.87 -7.25 8.57
CA PRO A 67 -6.56 -7.56 8.01
C PRO A 67 -6.64 -8.88 7.25
N VAL A 68 -6.17 -8.84 6.01
CA VAL A 68 -6.06 -10.00 5.13
C VAL A 68 -4.83 -10.81 5.53
N ASP A 69 -4.95 -12.12 5.61
CA ASP A 69 -3.85 -13.02 5.92
C ASP A 69 -2.90 -13.23 4.73
N LEU A 70 -1.66 -13.60 5.02
CA LEU A 70 -0.63 -13.80 4.00
C LEU A 70 -1.03 -14.86 2.96
N ARG A 71 -1.78 -15.90 3.36
CA ARG A 71 -2.32 -16.93 2.47
C ARG A 71 -3.21 -16.32 1.39
N SER A 72 -4.10 -15.40 1.76
CA SER A 72 -5.01 -14.76 0.81
C SER A 72 -4.27 -13.81 -0.13
N ILE A 73 -3.29 -13.07 0.37
CA ILE A 73 -2.43 -12.22 -0.45
C ILE A 73 -1.64 -13.06 -1.46
N TYR A 74 -1.02 -14.15 -1.02
CA TYR A 74 -0.30 -15.08 -1.89
C TYR A 74 -1.21 -15.72 -2.93
N PHE A 75 -2.42 -16.14 -2.52
CA PHE A 75 -3.42 -16.68 -3.44
C PHE A 75 -3.85 -15.67 -4.51
N ALA A 76 -4.07 -14.40 -4.13
CA ALA A 76 -4.41 -13.34 -5.06
C ALA A 76 -3.29 -13.08 -6.08
N TRP A 77 -2.03 -13.15 -5.63
CA TRP A 77 -0.86 -12.99 -6.49
C TRP A 77 -0.71 -14.14 -7.51
N LEU A 78 -0.88 -15.39 -7.07
CA LEU A 78 -0.81 -16.56 -7.95
C LEU A 78 -1.89 -16.53 -9.03
N ASN A 79 -3.09 -16.09 -8.67
CA ASN A 79 -4.25 -16.09 -9.55
C ASN A 79 -4.52 -14.72 -10.18
N ARG A 80 -3.50 -13.85 -10.28
CA ARG A 80 -3.66 -12.46 -10.74
C ARG A 80 -4.10 -12.32 -12.20
N GLU A 81 -3.86 -13.33 -13.03
CA GLU A 81 -4.25 -13.34 -14.43
C GLU A 81 -5.65 -13.96 -14.66
N LEU A 82 -6.26 -14.57 -13.64
CA LEU A 82 -7.56 -15.22 -13.78
C LEU A 82 -8.69 -14.20 -13.83
N ALA A 83 -9.69 -14.48 -14.68
CA ALA A 83 -10.93 -13.73 -14.72
C ALA A 83 -11.67 -13.84 -13.37
N ILE A 84 -12.47 -12.82 -13.03
CA ILE A 84 -13.24 -12.76 -11.78
C ILE A 84 -14.02 -14.06 -11.47
N PRO A 85 -14.80 -14.65 -12.41
CA PRO A 85 -15.53 -15.89 -12.10
C PRO A 85 -14.61 -17.07 -11.79
N GLU A 86 -13.48 -17.19 -12.50
CA GLU A 86 -12.51 -18.27 -12.29
C GLU A 86 -11.78 -18.09 -10.96
N TYR A 87 -11.39 -16.86 -10.62
CA TYR A 87 -10.78 -16.52 -9.33
C TYR A 87 -11.70 -16.89 -8.16
N ASN A 88 -12.99 -16.55 -8.25
CA ASN A 88 -13.99 -16.89 -7.23
C ASN A 88 -14.16 -18.41 -7.07
N ALA A 89 -14.16 -19.14 -8.20
CA ALA A 89 -14.23 -20.60 -8.19
C ALA A 89 -12.97 -21.23 -7.57
N SER A 90 -11.78 -20.72 -7.91
CA SER A 90 -10.50 -21.15 -7.32
C SER A 90 -10.45 -20.89 -5.82
N ALA A 91 -10.94 -19.74 -5.36
CA ALA A 91 -10.99 -19.41 -3.93
C ALA A 91 -11.91 -20.37 -3.16
N THR A 92 -13.06 -20.70 -3.75
CA THR A 92 -14.01 -21.68 -3.17
C THR A 92 -13.37 -23.07 -3.09
N THR A 93 -12.76 -23.53 -4.20
CA THR A 93 -12.08 -24.83 -4.27
C THR A 93 -10.99 -24.97 -3.23
N LEU A 94 -10.19 -23.91 -3.04
CA LEU A 94 -9.09 -23.92 -2.07
C LEU A 94 -9.62 -23.93 -0.63
N ASN A 95 -10.69 -23.20 -0.35
CA ASN A 95 -11.36 -23.23 0.95
C ASN A 95 -11.94 -24.62 1.27
N ASP A 96 -12.51 -25.32 0.29
CA ASP A 96 -12.98 -26.69 0.45
C ASP A 96 -11.81 -27.66 0.72
N GLN A 97 -10.67 -27.49 0.03
CA GLN A 97 -9.46 -28.25 0.28
C GLN A 97 -8.88 -28.00 1.68
N LEU A 98 -8.86 -26.74 2.14
CA LEU A 98 -8.43 -26.38 3.49
C LEU A 98 -9.33 -27.02 4.56
N ALA A 99 -10.65 -26.99 4.33
CA ALA A 99 -11.61 -27.63 5.22
C ALA A 99 -11.42 -29.16 5.26
N ALA A 100 -11.20 -29.80 4.10
CA ALA A 100 -10.90 -31.23 4.01
C ALA A 100 -9.57 -31.61 4.68
N ALA A 101 -8.57 -30.72 4.63
CA ALA A 101 -7.28 -30.88 5.31
C ALA A 101 -7.35 -30.62 6.83
N GLY A 102 -8.52 -30.22 7.36
CA GLY A 102 -8.70 -29.90 8.77
C GLY A 102 -8.02 -28.58 9.20
N SER A 103 -7.67 -27.72 8.24
CA SER A 103 -7.09 -26.41 8.52
C SER A 103 -8.18 -25.43 8.94
N ALA A 104 -7.90 -24.63 9.96
CA ALA A 104 -8.78 -23.52 10.38
C ALA A 104 -8.65 -22.28 9.47
N GLY A 105 -7.63 -22.26 8.59
CA GLY A 105 -7.39 -21.16 7.67
C GLY A 105 -8.42 -21.12 6.55
N ARG A 106 -8.76 -19.91 6.09
CA ARG A 106 -9.58 -19.68 4.89
C ARG A 106 -8.97 -18.56 4.08
N VAL A 107 -9.06 -18.66 2.76
CA VAL A 107 -8.72 -17.59 1.85
C VAL A 107 -9.89 -16.64 1.70
N GLN A 108 -9.62 -15.36 1.94
CA GLN A 108 -10.53 -14.26 1.71
C GLN A 108 -10.58 -13.93 0.21
N ASN A 109 -11.79 -13.89 -0.33
CA ASN A 109 -12.02 -13.47 -1.70
C ASN A 109 -11.96 -11.93 -1.76
N LEU A 110 -10.96 -11.39 -2.46
CA LEU A 110 -10.76 -9.95 -2.59
C LEU A 110 -11.65 -9.38 -3.71
N GLY A 111 -12.18 -8.18 -3.47
CA GLY A 111 -12.88 -7.44 -4.52
C GLY A 111 -11.95 -7.11 -5.69
N PHE A 112 -12.51 -6.88 -6.88
CA PHE A 112 -11.72 -6.57 -8.08
C PHE A 112 -10.79 -5.35 -7.89
N ILE A 113 -11.30 -4.28 -7.26
CA ILE A 113 -10.54 -3.05 -7.02
C ILE A 113 -9.41 -3.32 -6.01
N GLU A 114 -9.72 -3.97 -4.88
CA GLU A 114 -8.75 -4.34 -3.85
C GLU A 114 -7.61 -5.20 -4.44
N ARG A 115 -7.97 -6.21 -5.25
CA ARG A 115 -7.01 -7.10 -5.90
C ARG A 115 -6.12 -6.33 -6.88
N LEU A 116 -6.69 -5.46 -7.70
CA LEU A 116 -5.93 -4.67 -8.67
C LEU A 116 -4.92 -3.75 -7.97
N ASP A 117 -5.35 -3.07 -6.92
CA ASP A 117 -4.49 -2.20 -6.10
C ASP A 117 -3.35 -3.01 -5.46
N LEU A 118 -3.67 -4.15 -4.84
CA LEU A 118 -2.69 -5.05 -4.25
C LEU A 118 -1.64 -5.51 -5.25
N ILE A 119 -2.05 -5.97 -6.43
CA ILE A 119 -1.13 -6.47 -7.48
C ILE A 119 -0.22 -5.33 -7.94
N THR A 120 -0.79 -4.17 -8.23
CA THR A 120 -0.06 -2.98 -8.70
C THR A 120 1.00 -2.54 -7.69
N TRP A 121 0.66 -2.59 -6.40
CA TRP A 121 1.60 -2.29 -5.31
C TRP A 121 2.69 -3.37 -5.15
N LEU A 122 2.33 -4.66 -5.26
CA LEU A 122 3.28 -5.78 -5.16
C LEU A 122 4.27 -5.81 -6.33
N GLU A 123 3.84 -5.43 -7.53
CA GLU A 123 4.71 -5.25 -8.71
C GLU A 123 5.64 -4.05 -8.57
N GLY A 124 5.33 -3.14 -7.63
CA GLY A 124 6.06 -1.91 -7.44
C GLY A 124 5.76 -0.82 -8.46
N ALA A 125 4.67 -0.97 -9.24
CA ALA A 125 4.17 0.07 -10.13
C ALA A 125 3.54 1.25 -9.36
N SER A 126 3.08 1.01 -8.12
CA SER A 126 2.68 2.03 -7.17
C SER A 126 3.42 1.88 -5.83
N GLU A 127 3.78 2.99 -5.20
CA GLU A 127 4.28 3.01 -3.82
C GLU A 127 3.16 3.21 -2.79
N GLU A 128 2.01 3.74 -3.23
CA GLU A 128 0.84 4.03 -2.44
C GLU A 128 -0.25 2.98 -2.69
N SER A 129 -0.97 2.61 -1.63
CA SER A 129 -2.13 1.70 -1.69
C SER A 129 -3.16 2.18 -0.68
N GLU A 130 -4.42 2.28 -1.10
CA GLU A 130 -5.52 2.73 -0.23
C GLU A 130 -5.88 1.69 0.84
N TYR A 131 -5.55 0.43 0.59
CA TYR A 131 -5.90 -0.70 1.45
C TYR A 131 -4.77 -1.11 2.40
N ILE A 132 -3.55 -0.60 2.22
CA ILE A 132 -2.41 -0.91 3.11
C ILE A 132 -2.31 0.15 4.20
N LYS A 133 -2.53 -0.26 5.46
CA LYS A 133 -2.30 0.63 6.61
C LYS A 133 -0.83 1.01 6.71
N PRO A 134 -0.46 2.29 6.89
CA PRO A 134 0.94 2.69 7.07
C PRO A 134 1.54 2.02 8.33
N LEU A 135 2.82 1.63 8.26
CA LEU A 135 3.56 1.14 9.42
C LEU A 135 3.61 2.27 10.45
N VAL A 136 3.45 1.94 11.73
CA VAL A 136 3.74 2.88 12.83
C VAL A 136 5.25 3.11 12.83
N GLY A 137 5.71 4.08 12.04
CA GLY A 137 7.13 4.34 11.76
C GLY A 137 7.42 4.77 10.33
N ASP A 138 6.62 4.35 9.34
CA ASP A 138 6.67 4.87 7.95
C ASP A 138 5.89 6.19 7.85
N SER A 139 6.20 7.11 8.76
CA SER A 139 6.00 8.52 8.51
C SER A 139 7.12 8.99 7.58
N HIS A 140 7.13 8.51 6.34
CA HIS A 140 7.66 9.33 5.26
C HIS A 140 6.73 10.54 5.10
N ALA A 141 6.98 11.54 5.95
CA ALA A 141 6.74 12.96 5.71
C ALA A 141 5.44 13.38 4.98
N ALA A 142 4.28 12.98 5.49
CA ALA A 142 3.05 13.78 5.36
C ALA A 142 2.57 14.11 6.77
N GLY A 143 2.75 15.37 7.14
CA GLY A 143 2.70 15.84 8.52
C GLY A 143 1.38 15.61 9.22
N ALA A 144 1.47 15.13 10.45
CA ALA A 144 0.52 15.44 11.50
C ALA A 144 1.28 15.44 12.82
N GLY A 145 2.02 16.54 13.04
CA GLY A 145 2.47 16.91 14.37
C GLY A 145 1.23 17.08 15.25
N ALA A 146 0.97 16.07 16.08
CA ALA A 146 0.08 16.19 17.20
C ALA A 146 0.70 17.18 18.21
N VAL A 147 0.30 18.44 18.13
CA VAL A 147 0.34 19.36 19.27
C VAL A 147 -1.06 19.91 19.50
N ALA A 148 -1.79 19.20 20.33
CA ALA A 148 -2.90 19.77 21.07
C ALA A 148 -2.33 20.79 22.07
N ALA A 149 -2.56 22.09 21.84
CA ALA A 149 -2.58 23.10 22.88
C ALA A 149 -3.23 24.38 22.34
N SER A 150 -4.52 24.54 22.63
CA SER A 150 -5.27 25.77 22.46
C SER A 150 -4.85 26.82 23.51
N LYS A 151 -4.42 28.01 23.05
CA LYS A 151 -4.71 29.32 23.66
C LYS A 151 -4.27 30.49 22.75
N PRO A 152 -5.11 31.53 22.56
CA PRO A 152 -4.80 32.67 21.69
C PRO A 152 -4.16 33.83 22.46
N GLY A 153 -3.25 34.58 21.82
CA GLY A 153 -2.72 35.81 22.40
C GLY A 153 -1.74 36.58 21.52
N ALA A 154 -2.26 37.64 20.87
CA ALA A 154 -1.61 38.90 20.50
C ALA A 154 -0.52 38.97 19.39
N ALA A 155 -0.98 39.52 18.25
CA ALA A 155 -0.42 40.62 17.44
C ALA A 155 1.07 40.62 17.01
N SER A 156 1.30 40.71 15.68
CA SER A 156 2.04 41.84 15.04
C SER A 156 1.94 41.86 13.51
N ALA A 157 1.48 43.03 13.04
CA ALA A 157 1.74 43.79 11.81
C ALA A 157 2.31 43.16 10.51
N ALA A 158 1.56 43.44 9.43
CA ALA A 158 1.98 44.06 8.16
C ALA A 158 2.96 43.32 7.21
N GLY A 159 2.39 42.79 6.12
CA GLY A 159 3.08 42.46 4.87
C GLY A 159 2.06 42.26 3.77
N GLN A 160 2.04 43.16 2.80
CA GLN A 160 0.98 43.34 1.80
C GLN A 160 1.01 42.26 0.71
N ALA A 161 -0.06 41.47 0.58
CA ALA A 161 -0.37 40.76 -0.66
C ALA A 161 -1.88 40.68 -0.87
N ARG A 162 -2.34 41.40 -1.90
CA ARG A 162 -3.71 41.36 -2.42
C ARG A 162 -3.97 39.97 -2.99
N SER A 163 -4.84 39.17 -2.38
CA SER A 163 -5.63 38.20 -3.14
C SER A 163 -6.83 37.72 -2.35
N GLY A 164 -8.01 38.01 -2.86
CA GLY A 164 -9.23 37.36 -2.43
C GLY A 164 -9.25 35.92 -2.92
N LYS A 165 -8.93 34.99 -2.03
CA LYS A 165 -9.41 33.60 -1.93
C LYS A 165 -8.62 32.94 -0.79
N GLY A 166 -9.27 32.03 -0.06
CA GLY A 166 -8.81 31.50 1.22
C GLY A 166 -7.36 30.99 1.26
N LEU A 167 -6.89 30.77 2.48
CA LEU A 167 -5.54 30.32 2.84
C LEU A 167 -4.92 29.44 1.73
N LEU A 168 -4.02 30.03 0.94
CA LEU A 168 -3.31 29.33 -0.12
C LEU A 168 -2.44 28.25 0.53
N ASP A 169 -2.51 27.03 0.02
CA ASP A 169 -1.64 25.93 0.45
C ASP A 169 -0.17 26.37 0.36
N PRO A 170 0.64 26.23 1.44
CA PRO A 170 2.06 26.57 1.44
C PRO A 170 2.85 25.98 0.26
N ARG A 171 2.48 24.79 -0.23
CA ARG A 171 3.15 24.19 -1.39
C ARG A 171 2.82 24.96 -2.67
N LEU A 172 1.56 25.35 -2.84
CA LEU A 172 1.10 26.14 -3.97
C LEU A 172 1.74 27.54 -3.97
N ALA A 173 1.93 28.16 -2.79
CA ALA A 173 2.64 29.43 -2.66
C ALA A 173 4.09 29.36 -3.16
N SER A 174 4.82 28.29 -2.81
CA SER A 174 6.21 28.09 -3.27
C SER A 174 6.34 27.92 -4.79
N VAL A 175 5.33 27.32 -5.42
CA VAL A 175 5.26 27.19 -6.88
C VAL A 175 4.98 28.55 -7.52
N TYR A 176 4.08 29.34 -6.92
CA TYR A 176 3.77 30.70 -7.39
C TYR A 176 4.96 31.67 -7.27
N ASP A 177 5.83 31.49 -6.28
CA ASP A 177 7.04 32.32 -6.15
C ASP A 177 8.05 32.05 -7.27
N GLY A 178 8.00 30.86 -7.90
CA GLY A 178 8.89 30.48 -8.99
C GLY A 178 8.45 30.97 -10.38
N GLU A 179 7.20 31.37 -10.56
CA GLU A 179 6.67 31.77 -11.87
C GLU A 179 6.86 33.27 -12.16
N ARG A 180 7.29 33.59 -13.39
CA ARG A 180 7.30 34.97 -13.89
C ARG A 180 5.99 35.28 -14.60
N LYS A 181 5.24 36.22 -14.06
CA LYS A 181 3.99 36.67 -14.68
C LYS A 181 4.29 37.60 -15.87
N MET A 182 4.03 37.12 -17.09
CA MET A 182 4.27 37.87 -18.34
C MET A 182 3.12 38.80 -18.76
N GLY A 183 1.97 38.70 -18.10
CA GLY A 183 0.83 39.56 -18.32
C GLY A 183 -0.36 39.11 -17.49
N ASP A 184 -1.30 40.00 -17.25
CA ASP A 184 -2.58 39.68 -16.65
C ASP A 184 -3.74 40.25 -17.46
N ARG A 185 -4.96 40.03 -16.96
CA ARG A 185 -6.18 40.51 -17.60
C ARG A 185 -6.15 42.03 -17.84
N ASN A 186 -5.48 42.80 -16.99
CA ASN A 186 -5.31 44.24 -17.19
C ASN A 186 -4.19 44.55 -18.19
N THR A 187 -3.11 43.75 -18.23
CA THR A 187 -2.07 43.87 -19.26
C THR A 187 -2.65 43.69 -20.67
N VAL A 188 -3.55 42.72 -20.86
CA VAL A 188 -4.21 42.47 -22.16
C VAL A 188 -5.02 43.67 -22.63
N LEU A 189 -5.66 44.41 -21.71
CA LEU A 189 -6.47 45.59 -22.05
C LEU A 189 -5.63 46.80 -22.51
N ARG A 190 -4.30 46.76 -22.36
CA ARG A 190 -3.41 47.86 -22.79
C ARG A 190 -3.01 47.78 -24.27
N GLY A 191 -3.46 46.75 -24.99
CA GLY A 191 -3.17 46.56 -26.40
C GLY A 191 -1.72 46.15 -26.69
N VAL A 192 -1.40 45.94 -27.96
CA VAL A 192 -0.09 45.43 -28.42
C VAL A 192 1.06 46.44 -28.21
N LYS A 193 0.73 47.74 -28.17
CA LYS A 193 1.66 48.83 -27.90
C LYS A 193 1.04 49.76 -26.87
N PRO A 194 1.58 49.84 -25.65
CA PRO A 194 1.16 50.85 -24.68
C PRO A 194 1.36 52.23 -25.30
N THR A 195 0.29 53.02 -25.34
CA THR A 195 0.27 54.42 -25.83
C THR A 195 0.17 55.38 -24.66
#